data_AF-A0A0G3H3I4-F1
#
_entry.id   AF-A0A0G3H3I4-F1
#
_cell.length_a   1.000
_cell.length_b   1.000
_cell.length_c   1.000
_cell.angle_alpha   90.00
_cell.angle_beta   90.00
_cell.angle_gamma   90.00
#
_symmetry.space_group_name_H-M   'P 1'
#
loop_
_entity.id
_entity.type
_entity.pdbx_description
1 polymer ?
#
loop_
_entity_poly.entity_id
_entity_poly.type
_entity_poly.pdbx_seq_one_letter_code
_entity_poly.pdbx_strand_id
1 'polypeptide(L)'
;MAPIICHEGQTVAAVEQFLTQMDLHAFMRSVAVEVNDACYCQSDYVPTEKDHNELAADLQIEKIEAWPEDVVFIILSPTFLPDMYMSVQVMLVDATAWELEIHAK
;
A
#
# COMPACT_ATOMS: atom_id res chain seq x y z
N MET A 1 9.56 -10.61 5.96
CA MET A 1 9.65 -9.16 5.78
C MET A 1 9.90 -8.92 4.30
N ALA A 2 9.13 -8.04 3.66
CA ALA A 2 9.31 -7.72 2.25
C ALA A 2 10.70 -7.10 2.01
N PRO A 3 11.33 -7.31 0.84
CA PRO A 3 12.58 -6.65 0.50
C PRO A 3 12.42 -5.11 0.51
N ILE A 4 13.37 -4.44 1.17
CA ILE A 4 13.49 -2.97 1.18
C ILE A 4 14.65 -2.59 0.25
N ILE A 5 14.38 -1.76 -0.74
CA ILE A 5 15.34 -1.22 -1.69
C ILE A 5 15.54 0.26 -1.35
N CYS A 6 16.72 0.61 -0.86
CA CYS A 6 17.05 2.01 -0.56
C CYS A 6 17.79 2.65 -1.72
N HIS A 7 17.31 3.82 -2.14
CA HIS A 7 17.97 4.69 -3.10
C HIS A 7 18.91 5.67 -2.39
N GLU A 8 19.72 6.41 -3.16
CA GLU A 8 20.75 7.31 -2.62
C GLU A 8 20.19 8.23 -1.51
N GLY A 9 20.88 8.29 -0.37
CA GLY A 9 20.48 9.10 0.78
C GLY A 9 19.55 8.42 1.78
N GLN A 10 19.11 7.18 1.52
CA GLN A 10 18.35 6.36 2.48
C GLN A 10 19.13 5.16 3.01
N THR A 11 18.73 4.70 4.20
CA THR A 11 19.27 3.48 4.80
C THR A 11 18.14 2.55 5.22
N VAL A 12 18.39 1.24 5.14
CA VAL A 12 17.41 0.22 5.57
C VAL A 12 16.97 0.46 7.01
N ALA A 13 17.88 0.84 7.91
CA ALA A 13 17.57 1.11 9.30
C ALA A 13 16.59 2.28 9.51
N ALA A 14 16.70 3.35 8.70
CA ALA A 14 15.78 4.48 8.76
C ALA A 14 14.37 4.08 8.29
N VAL A 15 14.27 3.28 7.23
CA VAL A 15 13.01 2.76 6.73
C VAL A 15 12.38 1.78 7.71
N GLU A 16 13.16 0.87 8.29
CA GLU A 16 12.68 -0.03 9.34
C GLU A 16 12.16 0.74 10.55
N GLN A 17 12.86 1.79 10.98
CA GLN A 17 12.39 2.66 12.05
C GLN A 17 11.05 3.32 11.70
N PHE A 18 10.90 3.86 10.49
CA PHE A 18 9.63 4.40 10.01
C PHE A 18 8.51 3.35 10.04
N LEU A 19 8.77 2.15 9.51
CA LEU A 19 7.80 1.05 9.51
C LEU A 19 7.38 0.61 10.91
N THR A 20 8.28 0.65 11.90
CA THR A 20 7.93 0.32 13.30
C THR A 20 7.06 1.37 13.97
N GLN A 21 7.05 2.61 13.47
CA GLN A 21 6.21 3.69 13.96
C GLN A 21 4.84 3.73 13.26
N MET A 22 4.75 3.14 12.07
CA MET A 22 3.52 3.05 11.30
C MET A 22 2.62 1.92 11.80
N ASP A 23 1.32 2.19 11.95
CA ASP A 23 0.33 1.12 12.10
C ASP A 23 0.07 0.49 10.73
N LEU A 24 0.85 -0.54 10.42
CA LEU A 24 0.77 -1.22 9.13
C LEU A 24 -0.62 -1.82 8.89
N HIS A 25 -1.30 -2.32 9.93
CA HIS A 25 -2.63 -2.91 9.77
C HIS A 25 -3.65 -1.83 9.39
N ALA A 26 -3.63 -0.69 10.07
CA ALA A 26 -4.47 0.45 9.72
C ALA A 26 -4.16 0.97 8.30
N PHE A 27 -2.88 1.05 7.93
CA PHE A 27 -2.46 1.44 6.58
C PHE A 27 -3.00 0.50 5.50
N MET A 28 -2.79 -0.82 5.63
CA MET A 28 -3.29 -1.80 4.66
C MET A 28 -4.82 -1.75 4.53
N ARG A 29 -5.53 -1.50 5.64
CA ARG A 29 -6.98 -1.31 5.61
C ARG A 29 -7.39 -0.06 4.83
N SER A 30 -6.69 1.06 5.00
CA SER A 30 -6.95 2.29 4.23
C SER A 30 -6.73 2.07 2.73
N VAL A 31 -5.65 1.38 2.36
CA VAL A 31 -5.40 0.99 0.95
C VAL A 31 -6.55 0.13 0.41
N ALA A 32 -7.01 -0.87 1.17
CA ALA A 32 -8.11 -1.72 0.75
C ALA A 32 -9.45 -0.98 0.60
N VAL A 33 -9.69 0.08 1.38
CA VAL A 33 -10.87 0.94 1.20
C VAL A 33 -10.78 1.67 -0.12
N GLU A 34 -9.67 2.37 -0.38
CA GLU A 34 -9.51 3.17 -1.60
C GLU A 34 -9.51 2.31 -2.87
N VAL A 35 -8.89 1.12 -2.82
CA VAL A 35 -8.91 0.17 -3.94
C VAL A 35 -10.33 -0.32 -4.21
N ASN A 36 -11.09 -0.72 -3.19
CA ASN A 36 -12.48 -1.13 -3.39
C ASN A 36 -13.32 0.02 -3.95
N ASP A 37 -13.19 1.22 -3.40
CA ASP A 37 -13.92 2.39 -3.88
C ASP A 37 -13.59 2.69 -5.35
N ALA A 38 -12.32 2.59 -5.74
CA ALA A 38 -11.89 2.73 -7.13
C ALA A 38 -12.46 1.62 -8.03
N CYS A 39 -12.40 0.35 -7.61
CA CYS A 39 -12.93 -0.78 -8.38
C CYS A 39 -14.45 -0.70 -8.60
N TYR A 40 -15.19 -0.21 -7.61
CA TYR A 40 -16.65 -0.17 -7.64
C TYR A 40 -17.22 1.22 -7.96
N CYS A 41 -16.40 2.23 -8.26
CA CYS A 41 -16.86 3.61 -8.48
C CYS A 41 -17.87 3.78 -9.63
N GLN A 42 -17.87 2.85 -10.59
CA GLN A 42 -18.82 2.79 -11.72
C GLN A 42 -19.78 1.60 -11.64
N SER A 43 -19.84 0.93 -10.49
CA SER A 43 -20.74 -0.19 -10.22
C SER A 43 -21.97 0.27 -9.43
N ASP A 44 -23.07 -0.47 -9.54
CA ASP A 44 -24.23 -0.31 -8.66
C ASP A 44 -23.99 -0.91 -7.26
N TYR A 45 -22.88 -1.64 -7.08
CA TYR A 45 -22.48 -2.22 -5.81
C TYR A 45 -21.68 -1.23 -4.95
N VAL A 46 -22.07 -1.09 -3.68
CA VAL A 46 -21.33 -0.29 -2.69
C VAL A 46 -20.53 -1.24 -1.79
N PRO A 47 -19.21 -1.14 -1.75
CA PRO A 47 -18.37 -1.94 -0.86
C PRO A 47 -18.80 -1.82 0.60
N THR A 48 -18.77 -2.94 1.32
CA THR A 48 -19.07 -3.01 2.74
C THR A 48 -17.78 -3.11 3.56
N GLU A 49 -17.89 -2.91 4.88
CA GLU A 49 -16.76 -3.16 5.79
C GLU A 49 -16.19 -4.57 5.65
N LYS A 50 -17.03 -5.55 5.31
CA LYS A 50 -16.58 -6.92 5.09
C LYS A 50 -15.65 -7.01 3.89
N ASP A 51 -16.00 -6.39 2.76
CA ASP A 51 -15.20 -6.42 1.54
C ASP A 51 -13.85 -5.72 1.74
N HIS A 52 -13.84 -4.60 2.48
CA HIS A 52 -12.61 -3.91 2.84
C HIS A 52 -11.70 -4.77 3.72
N ASN A 53 -12.27 -5.47 4.72
CA ASN A 53 -11.49 -6.34 5.59
C ASN A 53 -10.97 -7.59 4.86
N GLU A 54 -11.78 -8.17 3.97
CA GLU A 54 -11.38 -9.32 3.15
C GLU A 54 -10.25 -8.94 2.19
N LEU A 55 -10.35 -7.79 1.51
CA LEU A 55 -9.27 -7.29 0.67
C LEU A 55 -8.01 -6.98 1.49
N ALA A 56 -8.13 -6.25 2.60
CA ALA A 56 -6.99 -5.91 3.46
C ALA A 56 -6.23 -7.15 3.96
N ALA A 57 -6.94 -8.25 4.23
CA ALA A 57 -6.34 -9.52 4.62
C ALA A 57 -5.63 -10.25 3.46
N ASP A 58 -6.02 -9.99 2.21
CA ASP A 58 -5.38 -10.53 1.01
C ASP A 58 -4.19 -9.70 0.54
N LEU A 59 -4.14 -8.40 0.89
CA LEU A 59 -3.06 -7.51 0.49
C LEU A 59 -1.70 -7.95 1.05
N GLN A 60 -0.70 -7.98 0.18
CA GLN A 60 0.67 -8.37 0.52
C GLN A 60 1.67 -7.34 -0.03
N ILE A 61 2.56 -6.85 0.83
CA ILE A 61 3.69 -6.02 0.38
C ILE A 61 4.70 -6.93 -0.32
N GLU A 62 4.89 -6.72 -1.61
CA GLU A 62 5.88 -7.43 -2.42
C GLU A 62 7.28 -6.84 -2.23
N LYS A 63 7.39 -5.50 -2.26
CA LYS A 63 8.63 -4.78 -2.02
C LYS A 63 8.36 -3.35 -1.54
N ILE A 64 9.38 -2.75 -0.95
CA ILE A 64 9.36 -1.36 -0.50
C ILE A 64 10.55 -0.67 -1.16
N GLU A 65 10.30 0.42 -1.89
CA GLU A 65 11.33 1.27 -2.47
C GLU A 65 11.38 2.58 -1.67
N ALA A 66 12.57 3.03 -1.27
CA ALA A 66 12.72 4.18 -0.36
C ALA A 66 13.68 5.21 -0.92
N TRP A 67 13.21 6.46 -1.01
CA TRP A 67 13.96 7.64 -1.43
C TRP A 67 14.10 8.65 -0.28
N PRO A 68 14.92 9.69 -0.42
CA PRO A 68 15.10 10.69 0.63
C PRO A 68 13.80 11.30 1.17
N GLU A 69 12.79 11.46 0.31
CA GLU A 69 11.56 12.20 0.64
C GLU A 69 10.33 11.29 0.86
N ASP A 70 10.36 10.06 0.37
CA ASP A 70 9.22 9.16 0.36
C ASP A 70 9.60 7.67 0.42
N VAL A 71 8.56 6.85 0.64
CA VAL A 71 8.62 5.40 0.57
C VAL A 71 7.46 4.91 -0.29
N VAL A 72 7.75 4.07 -1.28
CA VAL A 72 6.76 3.45 -2.15
C VAL A 72 6.61 1.98 -1.78
N PHE A 73 5.40 1.58 -1.42
CA PHE A 73 5.01 0.20 -1.20
C PHE A 73 4.47 -0.37 -2.50
N ILE A 74 5.05 -1.46 -2.98
CA ILE A 74 4.45 -2.27 -4.04
C ILE A 74 3.65 -3.38 -3.38
N ILE A 75 2.35 -3.38 -3.63
CA ILE A 75 1.37 -4.23 -2.97
C ILE A 75 0.65 -5.07 -4.01
N LEU A 76 0.38 -6.33 -3.66
CA LEU A 76 -0.37 -7.29 -4.46
C LEU A 76 -1.63 -7.74 -3.73
N SER A 77 -2.66 -8.11 -4.48
CA SER A 77 -3.84 -8.85 -3.99
C SER A 77 -3.96 -10.15 -4.81
N PRO A 78 -3.35 -11.25 -4.35
CA PRO A 78 -3.31 -12.49 -5.13
C PRO A 78 -4.68 -13.11 -5.41
N THR A 79 -5.66 -12.87 -4.55
CA THR A 79 -6.99 -13.48 -4.67
C THR A 79 -7.96 -12.57 -5.41
N PHE A 80 -8.02 -11.28 -5.05
CA PHE A 80 -9.03 -10.37 -5.59
C PHE A 80 -8.56 -9.62 -6.84
N LEU A 81 -7.27 -9.29 -6.96
CA LEU A 81 -6.70 -8.57 -8.11
C LEU A 81 -5.41 -9.26 -8.62
N PRO A 82 -5.50 -10.54 -9.05
CA PRO A 82 -4.31 -11.36 -9.38
C PRO A 82 -3.45 -10.77 -10.50
N ASP A 83 -4.06 -10.05 -11.42
CA ASP A 83 -3.49 -9.43 -12.62
C ASP A 83 -3.08 -7.96 -12.42
N MET A 84 -3.19 -7.43 -11.20
CA MET A 84 -2.82 -6.04 -10.88
C MET A 84 -1.78 -5.97 -9.76
N TYR A 85 -1.08 -4.84 -9.72
CA TYR A 85 -0.32 -4.41 -8.55
C TYR A 85 -0.68 -2.97 -8.20
N MET A 86 -0.47 -2.61 -6.94
CA MET A 86 -0.70 -1.27 -6.41
C MET A 86 0.65 -0.67 -6.02
N SER A 87 0.87 0.59 -6.37
CA SER A 87 1.97 1.39 -5.81
C SER A 87 1.39 2.43 -4.87
N VAL A 88 1.83 2.41 -3.61
CA VAL A 88 1.41 3.37 -2.58
C VAL A 88 2.61 4.18 -2.15
N GLN A 89 2.68 5.44 -2.57
CA GLN A 89 3.73 6.37 -2.18
C GLN A 89 3.34 7.06 -0.87
N VAL A 90 4.24 7.09 0.11
CA VAL A 90 4.03 7.74 1.41
C VAL A 90 5.15 8.75 1.64
N MET A 91 4.79 10.03 1.81
CA MET A 91 5.77 11.09 2.07
C MET A 91 6.30 10.98 3.49
N LEU A 92 7.63 10.94 3.66
CA LEU A 92 8.26 10.81 4.99
C LEU A 92 8.07 12.05 5.88
N VAL A 93 7.87 13.22 5.25
CA VAL A 93 7.76 14.52 5.95
C VAL A 93 6.42 14.69 6.67
N ASP A 94 5.36 14.04 6.16
CA ASP A 94 3.99 14.18 6.71
C ASP A 94 3.38 12.83 7.11
N ALA A 95 3.93 11.68 6.68
CA ALA A 95 3.53 10.29 6.99
C ALA A 95 2.04 9.94 6.84
N THR A 96 1.20 10.90 6.45
CA THR A 96 -0.26 10.86 6.35
C THR A 96 -0.72 11.16 4.93
N ALA A 97 0.09 11.89 4.16
CA ALA A 97 -0.08 12.07 2.73
C ALA A 97 0.46 10.83 1.99
N TRP A 98 -0.43 10.12 1.33
CA TRP A 98 -0.10 9.03 0.45
C TRP A 98 -0.89 9.11 -0.84
N GLU A 99 -0.32 8.53 -1.90
CA GLU A 99 -0.92 8.44 -3.22
C GLU A 99 -0.93 6.98 -3.65
N LEU A 100 -2.08 6.52 -4.15
CA LEU A 100 -2.28 5.16 -4.65
C LEU A 100 -2.45 5.18 -6.16
N GLU A 101 -1.71 4.31 -6.82
CA GLU A 101 -1.93 3.97 -8.21
C GLU A 101 -2.15 2.46 -8.36
N ILE A 102 -3.04 2.08 -9.27
CA ILE A 102 -3.37 0.68 -9.59
C ILE A 102 -2.92 0.41 -11.04
N HIS A 103 -2.11 -0.63 -11.21
CA HIS A 103 -1.46 -0.96 -12.48
C HIS A 103 -1.81 -2.37 -12.91
N ALA A 104 -2.06 -2.56 -14.21
CA ALA A 104 -2.11 -3.90 -14.80
C ALA A 104 -0.68 -4.47 -14.92
N LYS A 105 -0.53 -5.77 -14.65
CA LYS A 105 0.74 -6.50 -14.81
C LYS A 105 1.08 -6.81 -16.26
#